data_AF-A0A376KW64-F1
#
_entry.id   AF-A0A376KW64-F1
#
_cell.length_a   1.000
_cell.length_b   1.000
_cell.length_c   1.000
_cell.angle_alpha   90.00
_cell.angle_beta   90.00
_cell.angle_gamma   90.00
#
_symmetry.space_group_name_H-M   'P 1'
#
loop_
_entity.id
_entity.type
_entity.pdbx_description
1 polymer ?
#
loop_
_entity_poly.entity_id
_entity_poly.type
_entity_poly.pdbx_seq_one_letter_code
_entity_poly.pdbx_strand_id
1 'polypeptide(L)'
;MKRRAKIVHRNLELCFPEMSEQERRKMVVKNFESVGMGLMETGMAWFWPDRRIARWTEVIGMEHIRDVQAQKRGILLVGIHFLTLELGARQFGMQEPGIGVYRPNDNPLIDWLQTWGRLRSNKSMLDRKDLKGMIKALKKGEVVWYAPDHDYGPRSKRFRPVICR
;
A
#
# COMPACT_ATOMS: atom_id res chain seq x y z
N MET A 1 5.24 13.99 17.30
CA MET A 1 4.72 12.65 17.66
C MET A 1 3.48 12.64 18.55
N LYS A 2 3.39 13.46 19.62
CA LYS A 2 2.22 13.49 20.54
C LYS A 2 0.84 13.55 19.85
N ARG A 3 0.69 14.38 18.80
CA ARG A 3 -0.56 14.46 18.01
C ARG A 3 -0.92 13.14 17.34
N ARG A 4 0.05 12.45 16.74
CA ARG A 4 -0.18 11.16 16.05
C ARG A 4 -0.57 10.07 17.05
N ALA A 5 0.06 10.04 18.22
CA ALA A 5 -0.29 9.10 19.28
C ALA A 5 -1.74 9.28 19.76
N LYS A 6 -2.22 10.53 19.92
CA LYS A 6 -3.63 10.80 20.25
C LYS A 6 -4.60 10.28 19.19
N ILE A 7 -4.27 10.42 17.91
CA ILE A 7 -5.11 9.91 16.81
C ILE A 7 -5.17 8.39 16.84
N VAL A 8 -4.02 7.71 16.98
CA VAL A 8 -3.98 6.25 17.08
C VAL A 8 -4.79 5.76 18.27
N HIS A 9 -4.63 6.41 19.44
CA HIS A 9 -5.40 6.07 20.63
C HIS A 9 -6.92 6.17 20.39
N ARG A 10 -7.37 7.28 19.79
CA ARG A 10 -8.79 7.48 19.49
C ARG A 10 -9.32 6.45 18.50
N ASN A 11 -8.53 6.08 17.49
CA ASN A 11 -8.92 5.04 16.55
C ASN A 11 -9.07 3.69 17.26
N LEU A 12 -8.18 3.36 18.20
CA LEU A 12 -8.27 2.13 18.99
C LEU A 12 -9.46 2.12 19.96
N GLU A 13 -9.81 3.26 20.56
CA GLU A 13 -11.05 3.36 21.36
C GLU A 13 -12.31 3.07 20.54
N LEU A 14 -12.36 3.58 19.31
CA LEU A 14 -13.51 3.40 18.42
C LEU A 14 -13.57 1.99 17.83
N CYS A 15 -12.42 1.42 17.48
CA CYS A 15 -12.33 0.08 16.90
C CYS A 15 -12.41 -1.05 17.93
N PHE A 16 -11.92 -0.81 19.15
CA PHE A 16 -11.86 -1.81 20.21
C PHE A 16 -12.37 -1.23 21.53
N PRO A 17 -13.69 -0.94 21.61
CA PRO A 17 -14.28 -0.33 22.80
C PRO A 17 -14.11 -1.21 24.05
N GLU A 18 -14.16 -2.53 23.88
CA GLU A 18 -14.04 -3.53 24.96
C GLU A 18 -12.61 -3.70 25.51
N MET A 19 -11.58 -3.20 24.82
CA MET A 19 -10.21 -3.27 25.33
C MET A 19 -10.03 -2.32 26.52
N SER A 20 -9.22 -2.71 27.50
CA SER A 20 -8.85 -1.78 28.58
C SER A 20 -7.98 -0.64 28.08
N GLU A 21 -7.97 0.48 28.81
CA GLU A 21 -7.08 1.61 28.56
C GLU A 21 -5.60 1.19 28.53
N GLN A 22 -5.22 0.24 29.40
CA GLN A 22 -3.85 -0.26 29.47
C GLN A 22 -3.46 -1.05 28.22
N GLU A 23 -4.36 -1.90 27.72
CA GLU A 23 -4.13 -2.67 26.49
C GLU A 23 -4.06 -1.77 25.27
N ARG A 24 -4.95 -0.77 25.17
CA ARG A 24 -4.90 0.24 24.10
C ARG A 24 -3.56 0.99 24.11
N ARG A 25 -3.07 1.42 25.28
CA ARG A 25 -1.74 2.06 25.39
C ARG A 25 -0.60 1.16 24.92
N LYS A 26 -0.61 -0.13 25.29
CA LYS A 26 0.38 -1.10 24.79
C LYS A 26 0.32 -1.23 23.26
N MET A 27 -0.89 -1.25 22.69
CA MET A 27 -1.08 -1.33 21.25
C MET A 27 -0.63 -0.05 20.52
N VAL A 28 -0.81 1.13 21.12
CA VAL A 28 -0.23 2.38 20.59
C VAL A 28 1.28 2.27 20.48
N VAL A 29 1.97 1.79 21.52
CA VAL A 29 3.44 1.60 21.49
C VAL A 29 3.84 0.64 20.36
N LYS A 30 3.20 -0.54 20.29
CA LYS A 30 3.44 -1.52 19.22
C LYS A 30 3.18 -0.96 17.81
N ASN A 31 2.18 -0.10 17.66
CA ASN A 31 1.91 0.57 16.39
C ASN A 31 3.08 1.48 15.98
N PHE A 32 3.65 2.25 16.91
CA PHE A 32 4.83 3.07 16.61
C PHE A 32 6.09 2.25 16.37
N GLU A 33 6.29 1.13 17.08
CA GLU A 33 7.36 0.18 16.75
C GLU A 33 7.20 -0.34 15.32
N SER A 34 5.98 -0.68 14.94
CA SER A 34 5.65 -1.13 13.58
C SER A 34 5.88 -0.04 12.53
N VAL A 35 5.62 1.23 12.85
CA VAL A 35 5.96 2.37 11.98
C VAL A 35 7.48 2.46 11.78
N GLY A 36 8.27 2.26 12.83
CA GLY A 36 9.72 2.20 12.74
C GLY A 36 10.19 1.04 11.85
N MET A 37 9.60 -0.14 12.01
CA MET A 37 9.85 -1.29 11.13
C MET A 37 9.48 -0.98 9.67
N GLY A 38 8.33 -0.36 9.42
CA GLY A 38 7.90 0.02 8.07
C GLY A 38 8.86 0.97 7.35
N LEU A 39 9.52 1.88 8.09
CA LEU A 39 10.57 2.73 7.53
C LEU A 39 11.78 1.91 7.08
N MET A 40 12.20 0.95 7.90
CA MET A 40 13.31 0.04 7.56
C MET A 40 12.94 -0.85 6.38
N GLU A 41 11.72 -1.41 6.37
CA GLU A 41 11.18 -2.23 5.28
C GLU A 41 11.06 -1.46 3.96
N THR A 42 10.74 -0.17 4.02
CA THR A 42 10.77 0.71 2.85
C THR A 42 12.19 0.81 2.28
N GLY A 43 13.19 0.99 3.15
CA GLY A 43 14.59 0.95 2.74
C GLY A 43 14.98 -0.41 2.17
N MET A 44 14.51 -1.51 2.76
CA MET A 44 14.75 -2.86 2.22
C MET A 44 14.16 -3.00 0.82
N ALA A 45 12.89 -2.65 0.63
CA ALA A 45 12.19 -2.75 -0.64
C ALA A 45 12.90 -1.96 -1.75
N TRP A 46 13.36 -0.75 -1.45
CA TRP A 46 13.93 0.15 -2.46
C TRP A 46 15.40 -0.10 -2.73
N PHE A 47 16.18 -0.64 -1.79
CA PHE A 47 17.64 -0.77 -1.95
C PHE A 47 18.16 -2.20 -1.97
N TRP A 48 17.42 -3.21 -1.48
CA TRP A 48 17.92 -4.59 -1.51
C TRP A 48 17.88 -5.19 -2.92
N PRO A 49 18.83 -6.07 -3.27
CA PRO A 49 18.76 -6.85 -4.50
C PRO A 49 17.64 -7.90 -4.42
N ASP A 50 17.15 -8.31 -5.58
CA ASP A 50 16.00 -9.21 -5.77
C ASP A 50 16.20 -10.53 -5.04
N ARG A 51 17.41 -11.11 -5.12
CA ARG A 51 17.78 -12.32 -4.39
C ARG A 51 17.54 -12.23 -2.87
N ARG A 52 17.69 -11.04 -2.29
CA ARG A 52 17.49 -10.84 -0.86
C ARG A 52 16.01 -10.68 -0.55
N ILE A 53 15.26 -9.95 -1.36
CA ILE A 53 13.80 -9.86 -1.20
C ILE A 53 13.14 -11.24 -1.33
N ALA A 54 13.49 -12.00 -2.37
CA ALA A 54 12.95 -13.34 -2.62
C ALA A 54 13.25 -14.33 -1.50
N ARG A 55 14.37 -14.16 -0.77
CA ARG A 55 14.72 -14.99 0.39
C ARG A 55 13.80 -14.74 1.60
N TRP A 56 13.30 -13.51 1.76
CA TRP A 56 12.58 -13.08 2.95
C TRP A 56 11.06 -12.95 2.74
N THR A 57 10.55 -13.37 1.58
CA THR A 57 9.15 -13.20 1.22
C THR A 57 8.60 -14.43 0.52
N GLU A 58 7.31 -14.68 0.71
CA GLU A 58 6.55 -15.74 0.07
C GLU A 58 5.27 -15.13 -0.49
N VAL A 59 4.80 -15.64 -1.64
CA VAL A 59 3.57 -15.17 -2.29
C VAL A 59 2.64 -16.35 -2.44
N ILE A 60 1.42 -16.20 -1.93
CA ILE A 60 0.33 -17.18 -2.01
C ILE A 60 -0.77 -16.60 -2.89
N GLY A 61 -1.38 -17.40 -3.76
CA GLY A 61 -2.50 -16.97 -4.61
C GLY A 61 -2.09 -16.25 -5.91
N MET A 62 -0.81 -16.36 -6.32
CA MET A 62 -0.30 -15.73 -7.55
C MET A 62 -0.92 -16.32 -8.82
N GLU A 63 -1.36 -17.57 -8.75
CA GLU A 63 -2.08 -18.30 -9.79
C GLU A 63 -3.33 -17.55 -10.25
N HIS A 64 -4.10 -16.95 -9.33
CA HIS A 64 -5.32 -16.20 -9.68
C HIS A 64 -5.04 -15.01 -10.59
N ILE A 65 -3.90 -14.34 -10.38
CA ILE A 65 -3.48 -13.21 -11.21
C ILE A 65 -3.02 -13.72 -12.58
N ARG A 66 -2.22 -14.80 -12.62
CA ARG A 66 -1.73 -15.40 -13.87
C ARG A 66 -2.88 -15.91 -14.75
N ASP A 67 -3.90 -16.52 -14.16
CA ASP A 67 -5.08 -17.02 -14.88
C ASP A 67 -5.88 -15.89 -15.53
N VAL A 68 -6.02 -14.75 -14.86
CA VAL A 68 -6.71 -13.58 -15.41
C VAL A 68 -5.84 -12.88 -16.46
N GLN A 69 -4.53 -12.79 -16.25
CA GLN A 69 -3.58 -12.26 -17.22
C GLN A 69 -3.54 -13.10 -18.50
N ALA A 70 -3.62 -14.43 -18.41
CA ALA A 70 -3.69 -15.33 -19.57
C ALA A 70 -4.91 -15.03 -20.46
N GLN A 71 -5.99 -14.50 -19.90
CA GLN A 71 -7.18 -14.05 -20.63
C GLN A 71 -7.02 -12.64 -21.23
N LYS A 72 -5.85 -12.01 -21.09
CA LYS A 72 -5.55 -10.62 -21.52
C LYS A 72 -6.51 -9.59 -20.90
N ARG A 73 -6.96 -9.86 -19.67
CA ARG A 73 -7.86 -8.97 -18.93
C ARG A 73 -7.08 -8.16 -17.91
N GLY A 74 -7.35 -6.85 -17.85
CA GLY A 74 -6.75 -5.99 -16.86
C GLY A 74 -7.20 -6.35 -15.45
N ILE A 75 -6.31 -6.13 -14.48
CA ILE A 75 -6.54 -6.45 -13.08
C ILE A 75 -6.47 -5.17 -12.28
N LEU A 76 -7.57 -4.84 -11.58
CA LEU A 76 -7.55 -3.80 -10.56
C LEU A 76 -7.16 -4.46 -9.23
N LEU A 77 -5.90 -4.33 -8.85
CA LEU A 77 -5.39 -4.86 -7.60
C LEU A 77 -5.68 -3.88 -6.48
N VAL A 78 -6.63 -4.24 -5.61
CA VAL A 78 -7.07 -3.38 -4.50
C VAL A 78 -6.23 -3.67 -3.27
N GLY A 79 -5.43 -2.68 -2.86
CA GLY A 79 -4.63 -2.72 -1.64
C GLY A 79 -5.21 -1.87 -0.51
N ILE A 80 -4.64 -1.99 0.68
CA ILE A 80 -4.88 -1.10 1.83
C ILE A 80 -3.51 -0.59 2.28
N HIS A 81 -3.42 0.62 2.86
CA HIS A 81 -2.17 1.17 3.37
C HIS A 81 -1.75 0.45 4.67
N PHE A 82 -1.10 -0.71 4.52
CA PHE A 82 -0.37 -1.39 5.59
C PHE A 82 1.05 -0.85 5.72
N LEU A 83 1.68 -1.05 6.88
CA LEU A 83 3.03 -0.53 7.15
C LEU A 83 4.11 -1.18 6.26
N THR A 84 3.92 -2.44 5.87
CA THR A 84 4.80 -3.23 5.01
C THR A 84 4.54 -3.03 3.51
N LEU A 85 3.79 -1.97 3.13
CA LEU A 85 3.27 -1.75 1.77
C LEU A 85 4.36 -1.82 0.69
N GLU A 86 5.47 -1.11 0.88
CA GLU A 86 6.53 -1.04 -0.13
C GLU A 86 7.20 -2.40 -0.36
N LEU A 87 7.32 -3.23 0.69
CA LEU A 87 7.86 -4.57 0.58
C LEU A 87 6.90 -5.51 -0.16
N GLY A 88 5.60 -5.41 0.13
CA GLY A 88 4.56 -6.13 -0.60
C GLY A 88 4.51 -5.75 -2.08
N ALA A 89 4.57 -4.45 -2.39
CA ALA A 89 4.61 -3.95 -3.76
C ALA A 89 5.88 -4.38 -4.50
N ARG A 90 7.03 -4.42 -3.81
CA ARG A 90 8.29 -4.93 -4.34
C ARG A 90 8.18 -6.41 -4.70
N GLN A 91 7.70 -7.23 -3.78
CA GLN A 91 7.58 -8.67 -3.99
C GLN A 91 6.54 -9.02 -5.06
N PHE A 92 5.39 -8.33 -5.07
CA PHE A 92 4.37 -8.50 -6.10
C PHE A 92 4.94 -8.15 -7.48
N GLY A 93 5.57 -6.98 -7.62
CA GLY A 93 6.12 -6.54 -8.91
C GLY A 93 7.25 -7.43 -9.43
N MET A 94 8.00 -8.11 -8.55
CA MET A 94 8.99 -9.11 -8.97
C MET A 94 8.34 -10.34 -9.65
N GLN A 95 7.06 -10.61 -9.39
CA GLN A 95 6.30 -11.71 -10.00
C GLN A 95 5.47 -11.22 -11.19
N GLU A 96 4.77 -10.10 -11.03
CA GLU A 96 3.90 -9.51 -12.04
C GLU A 96 4.02 -7.96 -11.98
N PRO A 97 4.91 -7.36 -12.78
CA PRO A 97 5.13 -5.92 -12.78
C PRO A 97 3.83 -5.15 -13.09
N GLY A 98 3.40 -4.31 -12.16
CA GLY A 98 2.16 -3.53 -12.28
C GLY A 98 2.38 -2.04 -12.52
N ILE A 99 1.27 -1.30 -12.58
CA ILE A 99 1.24 0.16 -12.61
C ILE A 99 0.72 0.66 -11.25
N GLY A 100 1.55 1.39 -10.52
CA GLY A 100 1.21 1.92 -9.20
C GLY A 100 0.47 3.24 -9.31
N VAL A 101 -0.69 3.36 -8.65
CA VAL A 101 -1.38 4.65 -8.52
C VAL A 101 -0.84 5.41 -7.31
N TYR A 102 -0.45 6.67 -7.48
CA TYR A 102 0.09 7.48 -6.39
C TYR A 102 -0.27 8.97 -6.49
N ARG A 103 0.03 9.69 -5.41
CA ARG A 103 0.12 11.15 -5.39
C ARG A 103 1.61 11.51 -5.27
N PRO A 104 2.12 12.43 -6.09
CA PRO A 104 3.47 12.95 -5.93
C PRO A 104 3.70 13.48 -4.50
N ASN A 105 4.90 13.22 -3.97
CA ASN A 105 5.31 13.78 -2.70
C ASN A 105 5.53 15.30 -2.84
N ASP A 106 5.23 16.06 -1.79
CA ASP A 106 5.43 17.51 -1.81
C ASP A 106 6.94 17.87 -1.84
N ASN A 107 7.83 16.96 -1.40
CA ASN A 107 9.27 17.08 -1.55
C ASN A 107 9.76 16.34 -2.83
N PRO A 108 10.31 17.05 -3.82
CA PRO A 108 10.76 16.45 -5.09
C PRO A 108 11.84 15.38 -4.95
N LEU A 109 12.74 15.49 -3.97
CA LEU A 109 13.79 14.50 -3.75
C LEU A 109 13.19 13.18 -3.24
N ILE A 110 12.24 13.29 -2.30
CA ILE A 110 11.53 12.12 -1.78
C ILE A 110 10.66 11.50 -2.87
N ASP A 111 10.01 12.32 -3.69
CA ASP A 111 9.20 11.85 -4.82
C ASP A 111 10.02 11.06 -5.83
N TRP A 112 11.19 11.60 -6.20
CA TRP A 112 12.15 10.92 -7.07
C TRP A 112 12.60 9.59 -6.46
N LEU A 113 13.00 9.59 -5.18
CA LEU A 113 13.51 8.38 -4.52
C LEU A 113 12.43 7.30 -4.41
N GLN A 114 11.22 7.67 -4.04
CA GLN A 114 10.07 6.77 -3.96
C GLN A 114 9.75 6.18 -5.32
N THR A 115 9.72 7.01 -6.37
CA THR A 115 9.44 6.57 -7.73
C THR A 115 10.53 5.63 -8.22
N TRP A 116 11.81 5.99 -8.03
CA TRP A 116 12.94 5.14 -8.36
C TRP A 116 12.84 3.77 -7.67
N GLY A 117 12.57 3.75 -6.36
CA GLY A 117 12.45 2.51 -5.59
C GLY A 117 11.32 1.61 -6.09
N ARG A 118 10.13 2.18 -6.35
CA ARG A 118 8.96 1.44 -6.84
C ARG A 118 9.15 0.89 -8.25
N LEU A 119 9.81 1.64 -9.14
CA LEU A 119 10.05 1.24 -10.53
C LEU A 119 11.08 0.13 -10.67
N ARG A 120 11.81 -0.24 -9.61
CA ARG A 120 12.71 -1.40 -9.67
C ARG A 120 11.99 -2.71 -9.98
N SER A 121 10.69 -2.83 -9.73
CA SER A 121 9.87 -4.05 -9.97
C SER A 121 8.54 -3.75 -10.64
N ASN A 122 8.25 -2.49 -10.94
CA ASN A 122 6.96 -2.09 -11.48
C ASN A 122 7.16 -1.32 -12.79
N LYS A 123 6.14 -1.35 -13.65
CA LYS A 123 6.22 -0.82 -15.01
C LYS A 123 6.24 0.71 -15.02
N SER A 124 5.32 1.33 -14.27
CA SER A 124 5.16 2.77 -14.24
C SER A 124 4.32 3.22 -13.04
N MET A 125 4.24 4.54 -12.86
CA MET A 125 3.40 5.17 -11.86
C MET A 125 2.37 6.08 -12.54
N LEU A 126 1.12 6.05 -12.09
CA LEU A 126 0.05 6.93 -12.55
C LEU A 126 -0.41 7.86 -11.43
N ASP A 127 -0.65 9.12 -11.77
CA ASP A 127 -1.28 10.04 -10.82
C ASP A 127 -2.70 9.55 -10.50
N ARG A 128 -3.06 9.58 -9.22
CA ARG A 128 -4.40 9.19 -8.74
C ARG A 128 -5.56 9.95 -9.39
N LYS A 129 -5.32 11.12 -9.97
CA LYS A 129 -6.32 11.91 -10.71
C LYS A 129 -6.49 11.45 -12.16
N ASP A 130 -5.56 10.66 -12.70
CA ASP A 130 -5.60 10.18 -14.09
C ASP A 130 -6.45 8.91 -14.24
N LEU A 131 -7.76 9.07 -14.06
CA LEU A 131 -8.73 7.99 -14.24
C LEU A 131 -8.73 7.45 -15.68
N LYS A 132 -8.48 8.30 -16.68
CA LYS A 132 -8.42 7.90 -18.09
C LYS A 132 -7.21 6.98 -18.33
N GLY A 133 -6.06 7.33 -17.76
CA GLY A 133 -4.84 6.51 -17.79
C GLY A 133 -5.06 5.14 -17.15
N MET A 134 -5.70 5.09 -15.97
CA MET A 134 -6.03 3.83 -15.30
C MET A 134 -6.96 2.94 -16.16
N ILE A 135 -8.04 3.51 -16.71
CA ILE A 135 -8.95 2.75 -17.59
C ILE A 135 -8.21 2.25 -18.84
N LYS A 136 -7.34 3.07 -19.43
CA LYS A 136 -6.54 2.69 -20.60
C LYS A 136 -5.59 1.54 -20.27
N ALA A 137 -4.94 1.57 -19.11
CA ALA A 137 -4.08 0.49 -18.64
C ALA A 137 -4.86 -0.81 -18.47
N LEU A 138 -6.00 -0.78 -17.77
CA LEU A 138 -6.86 -1.96 -17.58
C LEU A 138 -7.34 -2.54 -18.91
N LYS A 139 -7.74 -1.69 -19.87
CA LYS A 139 -8.14 -2.13 -21.22
C LYS A 139 -7.00 -2.79 -22.02
N LYS A 140 -5.74 -2.50 -21.67
CA LYS A 140 -4.56 -3.14 -22.28
C LYS A 140 -4.16 -4.46 -21.60
N GLY A 141 -4.91 -4.90 -20.59
CA GLY A 141 -4.55 -6.10 -19.83
C GLY A 141 -3.61 -5.82 -18.66
N GLU A 142 -3.28 -4.56 -18.34
CA GLU A 142 -2.31 -4.26 -17.28
C GLU A 142 -2.89 -4.48 -15.88
N VAL A 143 -1.99 -4.75 -14.93
CA VAL A 143 -2.30 -4.69 -13.49
C VAL A 143 -2.19 -3.24 -13.02
N VAL A 144 -3.26 -2.71 -12.42
CA VAL A 144 -3.29 -1.39 -11.80
C VAL A 144 -3.48 -1.57 -10.30
N TRP A 145 -2.50 -1.12 -9.50
CA TRP A 145 -2.57 -1.16 -8.05
C TRP A 145 -3.22 0.12 -7.50
N TYR A 146 -4.30 -0.04 -6.73
CA TYR A 146 -5.11 1.06 -6.21
C TYR A 146 -5.48 0.83 -4.75
N ALA A 147 -5.32 1.85 -3.91
CA ALA A 147 -5.64 1.80 -2.47
C ALA A 147 -6.78 2.78 -2.11
N PRO A 148 -8.01 2.29 -1.91
CA PRO A 148 -9.21 3.12 -1.68
C PRO A 148 -9.47 3.48 -0.21
N ASP A 149 -8.59 3.11 0.72
CA ASP A 149 -8.78 3.19 2.17
C ASP A 149 -8.55 4.59 2.76
N HIS A 150 -8.07 5.54 1.96
CA HIS A 150 -8.01 6.94 2.35
C HIS A 150 -9.23 7.72 1.87
N ASP A 151 -9.84 8.47 2.79
CA ASP A 151 -10.93 9.39 2.48
C ASP A 151 -10.40 10.65 1.77
N TYR A 152 -10.86 10.89 0.55
CA TYR A 152 -10.42 11.99 -0.30
C TYR A 152 -11.27 13.27 -0.19
N GLY A 153 -12.10 13.37 0.85
CA GLY A 153 -12.87 14.57 1.13
C GLY A 153 -14.27 14.58 0.50
N PRO A 154 -15.04 15.65 0.70
CA PRO A 154 -16.50 15.64 0.59
C PRO A 154 -17.07 15.52 -0.83
N ARG A 155 -16.26 15.69 -1.89
CA ARG A 155 -16.76 15.80 -3.27
C ARG A 155 -17.19 14.47 -3.91
N SER A 156 -16.99 13.33 -3.25
CA SER A 156 -17.48 12.02 -3.70
C SER A 156 -17.42 10.99 -2.57
N LYS A 157 -18.29 11.12 -1.56
CA LYS A 157 -18.37 10.13 -0.47
C LYS A 157 -19.65 9.34 -0.55
N ARG A 158 -19.53 8.02 -0.63
CA ARG A 158 -20.56 7.11 -0.14
C ARG A 158 -20.08 6.61 1.22
N PHE A 159 -20.75 7.05 2.29
CA PHE A 159 -20.39 6.61 3.64
C PHE A 159 -20.50 5.08 3.72
N ARG A 160 -19.41 4.43 4.13
CA ARG A 160 -19.40 3.02 4.49
C ARG A 160 -18.74 2.91 5.87
N PRO A 161 -19.34 2.18 6.82
CA PRO A 161 -18.70 1.95 8.11
C PRO A 161 -17.41 1.15 7.90
N VAL A 162 -16.27 1.71 8.30
CA VAL A 162 -15.01 0.98 8.46
C VAL A 162 -14.96 0.60 9.94
N ILE A 163 -15.33 -0.64 10.25
CA ILE A 163 -15.30 -1.17 11.61
C ILE A 163 -14.14 -2.17 11.63
N CYS A 164 -13.13 -1.93 12.47
CA CYS A 164 -12.18 -2.97 12.83
C CYS A 164 -12.96 -4.01 13.66
N ARG A 165 -13.02 -5.25 13.22
CA ARG A 165 -13.38 -6.40 14.07
C ARG A 165 -12.12 -7.23 14.27
#